data_AF-U6CY44-F1
#
_entry.id   AF-U6CY44-F1
#
_cell.length_a   1.000
_cell.length_b   1.000
_cell.length_c   1.000
_cell.angle_alpha   90.00
_cell.angle_beta   90.00
_cell.angle_gamma   90.00
#
_symmetry.space_group_name_H-M   'P 1'
#
loop_
_entity.id
_entity.type
_entity.pdbx_description
1 polymer ?
#
loop_
_entity_poly.entity_id
_entity_poly.type
_entity_poly.pdbx_seq_one_letter_code
_entity_poly.pdbx_strand_id
1 'polypeptide(L)'
;GVDPDDTYNETPYEKGFCFVSYLAHLVGDQDQFDSFLKAYVNEFKFQSIVAEDFLEFYLEYFPELKKRRVESISGFEFDRWLNVPGWPPYLPDLSPGDSLMKPAEELAQLWETEELDMKAIEAVAISTWKTYQLVYFLDKILQKSPLPPGNVKKLGETYPKISNSQNAELRLRWGHIVLKNDYQEDFWKVKEFLHSQGKQKYTLPLYHAMMAGSKVAQTLAKETFAATAPQLHSNVVNYVQQIVAPKGS
;
A
#
# COMPACT_ATOMS: atom_id res chain seq x y z
N GLY A 1 11.14 23.06 13.15
CA GLY A 1 11.28 21.97 12.17
C GLY A 1 10.09 21.06 12.30
N VAL A 2 9.73 20.34 11.24
CA VAL A 2 8.78 19.22 11.31
C VAL A 2 9.59 17.96 11.63
N ASP A 3 9.09 17.09 12.50
CA ASP A 3 9.72 15.80 12.75
C ASP A 3 9.70 14.96 11.45
N PRO A 4 10.84 14.48 10.93
CA PRO A 4 10.86 13.64 9.75
C PRO A 4 9.95 12.41 9.86
N ASP A 5 9.78 11.85 11.06
CA ASP A 5 8.89 10.70 11.29
C ASP A 5 7.42 11.06 11.01
N ASP A 6 7.03 12.32 11.26
CA ASP A 6 5.67 12.82 11.00
C ASP A 6 5.42 13.12 9.49
N THR A 7 6.47 13.05 8.66
CA THR A 7 6.36 13.25 7.20
C THR A 7 6.36 11.94 6.41
N TYR A 8 6.59 10.80 7.07
CA TYR A 8 6.63 9.49 6.42
C TYR A 8 5.25 9.11 5.86
N ASN A 9 5.14 9.04 4.54
CA ASN A 9 3.96 8.53 3.85
C ASN A 9 4.34 7.97 2.47
N GLU A 10 3.37 7.43 1.73
CA GLU A 10 3.60 6.80 0.42
C GLU A 10 3.90 7.80 -0.71
N THR A 11 3.70 9.12 -0.48
CA THR A 11 3.79 10.15 -1.53
C THR A 11 5.16 10.20 -2.22
N PRO A 12 6.31 10.25 -1.50
CA PRO A 12 7.63 10.25 -2.17
C PRO A 12 7.88 9.00 -3.02
N TYR A 13 7.30 7.86 -2.64
CA TYR A 13 7.44 6.60 -3.36
C TYR A 13 6.56 6.57 -4.60
N GLU A 14 5.25 6.80 -4.47
CA GLU A 14 4.29 6.67 -5.56
C GLU A 14 4.36 7.85 -6.54
N LYS A 15 4.45 9.09 -6.03
CA LYS A 15 4.60 10.27 -6.88
C LYS A 15 5.98 10.32 -7.53
N GLY A 16 7.01 9.90 -6.79
CA GLY A 16 8.37 9.76 -7.32
C GLY A 16 8.45 8.72 -8.44
N PHE A 17 7.83 7.54 -8.25
CA PHE A 17 7.69 6.53 -9.29
C PHE A 17 7.01 7.10 -10.54
N CYS A 18 5.86 7.76 -10.38
CA CYS A 18 5.15 8.37 -11.51
C CYS A 18 5.99 9.40 -12.25
N PHE A 19 6.79 10.21 -11.52
CA PHE A 19 7.67 11.20 -12.13
C PHE A 19 8.81 10.53 -12.91
N VAL A 20 9.48 9.55 -12.33
CA VAL A 20 10.55 8.79 -13.00
C VAL A 20 10.01 8.05 -14.23
N SER A 21 8.79 7.49 -14.16
CA SER A 21 8.11 6.91 -15.32
C SER A 21 7.79 7.95 -16.40
N TYR A 22 7.42 9.17 -16.02
CA TYR A 22 7.23 10.26 -16.98
C TYR A 22 8.55 10.61 -17.68
N LEU A 23 9.67 10.67 -16.95
CA LEU A 23 11.00 10.89 -17.54
C LEU A 23 11.39 9.76 -18.51
N ALA A 24 11.09 8.51 -18.16
CA ALA A 24 11.29 7.37 -19.07
C ALA A 24 10.41 7.49 -20.33
N HIS A 25 9.15 7.91 -20.17
CA HIS A 25 8.23 8.15 -21.28
C HIS A 25 8.72 9.26 -22.22
N LEU A 26 9.33 10.33 -21.68
CA LEU A 26 9.92 11.40 -22.49
C LEU A 26 11.11 10.92 -23.32
N VAL A 27 11.92 10.00 -22.79
CA VAL A 27 13.00 9.33 -23.53
C VAL A 27 12.42 8.43 -24.63
N GLY A 28 11.33 7.72 -24.32
CA GLY A 28 10.58 6.88 -25.27
C GLY A 28 11.27 5.54 -25.59
N ASP A 29 12.40 5.25 -24.96
CA ASP A 29 13.19 4.04 -25.15
C ASP A 29 13.75 3.55 -23.80
N GLN A 30 13.39 2.33 -23.42
CA GLN A 30 13.73 1.77 -22.09
C GLN A 30 15.23 1.52 -21.94
N ASP A 31 15.91 1.03 -22.98
CA ASP A 31 17.33 0.70 -22.91
C ASP A 31 18.19 1.95 -22.75
N GLN A 32 17.80 3.05 -23.40
CA GLN A 32 18.41 4.36 -23.21
C GLN A 32 18.17 4.91 -21.81
N PHE A 33 16.95 4.78 -21.29
CA PHE A 33 16.65 5.21 -19.92
C PHE A 33 17.42 4.39 -18.87
N ASP A 34 17.51 3.07 -19.04
CA ASP A 34 18.32 2.19 -18.18
C ASP A 34 19.81 2.54 -18.24
N SER A 35 20.30 2.93 -19.41
CA SER A 35 21.67 3.41 -19.58
C SER A 35 21.91 4.73 -18.85
N PHE A 36 20.94 5.65 -18.90
CA PHE A 36 20.95 6.87 -18.10
C PHE A 36 20.99 6.57 -16.60
N LEU A 37 20.16 5.66 -16.09
CA LEU A 37 20.15 5.29 -14.68
C LEU A 37 21.51 4.76 -14.22
N LYS A 38 22.19 3.98 -15.06
CA LYS A 38 23.57 3.51 -14.79
C LYS A 38 24.57 4.68 -14.78
N ALA A 39 24.46 5.62 -15.71
CA ALA A 39 25.32 6.80 -15.76
C ALA A 39 25.12 7.69 -14.53
N TYR A 40 23.86 7.93 -14.15
CA TYR A 40 23.47 8.67 -12.96
C TYR A 40 24.08 8.08 -11.68
N VAL A 41 23.94 6.76 -11.47
CA VAL A 41 24.55 6.09 -10.31
C VAL A 41 26.08 6.20 -10.35
N ASN A 42 26.70 6.10 -11.52
CA ASN A 42 28.15 6.19 -11.65
C ASN A 42 28.69 7.60 -11.38
N GLU A 43 27.96 8.64 -11.77
CA GLU A 43 28.32 10.04 -11.54
C GLU A 43 28.22 10.38 -10.05
N PHE A 44 27.10 10.05 -9.41
CA PHE A 44 26.79 10.51 -8.05
C PHE A 44 27.08 9.49 -6.94
N LYS A 45 27.69 8.34 -7.24
CA LYS A 45 28.11 7.38 -6.21
C LYS A 45 29.01 8.06 -5.17
N PHE A 46 28.73 7.78 -3.89
CA PHE A 46 29.43 8.36 -2.73
C PHE A 46 29.25 9.87 -2.55
N GLN A 47 28.24 10.46 -3.21
CA GLN A 47 27.87 11.87 -3.06
C GLN A 47 26.49 12.00 -2.42
N SER A 48 26.18 13.20 -1.94
CA SER A 48 24.81 13.61 -1.57
C SER A 48 24.38 14.67 -2.57
N ILE A 49 23.18 14.50 -3.13
CA ILE A 49 22.65 15.37 -4.17
C ILE A 49 21.26 15.87 -3.80
N VAL A 50 20.86 16.98 -4.42
CA VAL A 50 19.48 17.47 -4.41
C VAL A 50 18.75 17.05 -5.70
N ALA A 51 17.44 17.29 -5.77
CA ALA A 51 16.64 16.89 -6.92
C ALA A 51 17.08 17.62 -8.20
N GLU A 52 17.53 18.86 -8.06
CA GLU A 52 18.01 19.71 -9.15
C GLU A 52 19.24 19.10 -9.84
N ASP A 53 20.18 18.52 -9.08
CA ASP A 53 21.37 17.86 -9.64
C ASP A 53 20.98 16.69 -10.56
N PHE A 54 20.00 15.88 -10.13
CA PHE A 54 19.48 14.77 -10.92
C PHE A 54 18.81 15.26 -12.22
N LEU A 55 17.97 16.31 -12.13
CA LEU A 55 17.23 16.83 -13.27
C LEU A 55 18.15 17.54 -14.28
N GLU A 56 19.16 18.26 -13.80
CA GLU A 56 20.19 18.84 -14.67
C GLU A 56 20.97 17.75 -15.40
N PHE A 57 21.44 16.73 -14.68
CA PHE A 57 22.15 15.59 -15.27
C PHE A 57 21.28 14.85 -16.31
N TYR A 58 19.99 14.67 -16.05
CA TYR A 58 19.03 14.10 -17.01
C TYR A 58 18.96 14.91 -18.32
N LEU A 59 18.84 16.23 -18.23
CA LEU A 59 18.76 17.11 -19.40
C LEU A 59 20.10 17.17 -20.16
N GLU A 60 21.23 17.07 -19.47
CA GLU A 60 22.55 16.99 -20.11
C GLU A 60 22.78 15.66 -20.82
N TYR A 61 22.36 14.54 -20.21
CA TYR A 61 22.44 13.21 -20.79
C TYR A 61 21.56 13.08 -22.04
N PHE A 62 20.40 13.76 -22.07
CA PHE A 62 19.47 13.79 -23.19
C PHE A 62 19.35 15.20 -23.81
N PRO A 63 20.34 15.67 -24.59
CA PRO A 63 20.38 17.04 -25.10
C PRO A 63 19.20 17.39 -26.02
N GLU A 64 18.61 16.42 -26.70
CA GLU A 64 17.42 16.64 -27.52
C GLU A 64 16.18 16.97 -26.68
N LEU A 65 16.05 16.39 -25.49
CA LEU A 65 14.98 16.73 -24.55
C LEU A 65 15.20 18.12 -23.94
N LYS A 66 16.45 18.48 -23.62
CA LYS A 66 16.83 19.84 -23.19
C LYS A 66 16.52 20.89 -24.25
N LYS A 67 16.82 20.61 -25.53
CA LYS A 67 16.46 21.51 -26.65
C LYS A 67 14.94 21.69 -26.79
N ARG A 68 14.17 20.64 -26.55
CA ARG A 68 12.69 20.67 -26.54
C ARG A 68 12.09 21.35 -25.30
N ARG A 69 12.92 21.68 -24.30
CA ARG A 69 12.52 22.31 -23.04
C ARG A 69 11.45 21.53 -22.28
N VAL A 70 11.62 20.20 -22.22
CA VAL A 70 10.64 19.29 -21.59
C VAL A 70 10.38 19.63 -20.12
N GLU A 71 11.34 20.24 -19.45
CA GLU A 71 11.25 20.71 -18.07
C GLU A 71 10.22 21.83 -17.85
N SER A 72 9.79 22.50 -18.92
CA SER A 72 8.89 23.67 -18.91
C SER A 72 7.58 23.45 -19.66
N ILE A 73 7.25 22.20 -20.01
CA ILE A 73 5.97 21.89 -20.67
C ILE A 73 4.82 22.24 -19.73
N SER A 74 3.89 23.07 -20.22
CA SER A 74 2.72 23.50 -19.45
C SER A 74 1.95 22.31 -18.87
N GLY A 75 1.82 22.26 -17.54
CA GLY A 75 1.15 21.19 -16.79
C GLY A 75 2.04 20.00 -16.41
N PHE A 76 3.27 19.92 -16.93
CA PHE A 76 4.26 18.87 -16.67
C PHE A 76 5.62 19.45 -16.25
N GLU A 77 5.64 20.70 -15.80
CA GLU A 77 6.85 21.39 -15.39
C GLU A 77 7.56 20.60 -14.29
N PHE A 78 8.87 20.44 -14.35
CA PHE A 78 9.60 19.65 -13.34
C PHE A 78 9.43 20.23 -11.93
N ASP A 79 9.41 21.57 -11.81
CA ASP A 79 9.12 22.26 -10.55
C ASP A 79 7.75 21.87 -9.96
N ARG A 80 6.74 21.68 -10.80
CA ARG A 80 5.40 21.25 -10.37
C ARG A 80 5.45 19.87 -9.72
N TRP A 81 6.23 18.94 -10.28
CA TRP A 81 6.39 17.60 -9.72
C TRP A 81 6.99 17.64 -8.31
N LEU A 82 7.96 18.52 -8.08
CA LEU A 82 8.65 18.65 -6.80
C LEU A 82 7.83 19.42 -5.75
N ASN A 83 7.19 20.52 -6.14
CA ASN A 83 6.71 21.53 -5.20
C ASN A 83 5.18 21.61 -5.08
N VAL A 84 4.41 21.08 -6.04
CA VAL A 84 2.94 21.17 -6.01
C VAL A 84 2.33 19.91 -5.39
N PRO A 85 1.48 20.02 -4.35
CA PRO A 85 0.82 18.88 -3.74
C PRO A 85 -0.29 18.31 -4.64
N GLY A 86 -0.70 17.07 -4.36
CA GLY A 86 -1.81 16.39 -5.03
C GLY A 86 -1.36 15.29 -5.99
N TRP A 87 -2.28 14.89 -6.87
CA TRP A 87 -2.08 13.78 -7.80
C TRP A 87 -0.98 14.09 -8.84
N PRO A 88 -0.17 13.07 -9.22
CA PRO A 88 0.81 13.23 -10.28
C PRO A 88 0.11 13.55 -11.63
N PRO A 89 0.66 14.47 -12.44
CA PRO A 89 0.06 14.85 -13.72
C PRO A 89 0.20 13.77 -14.80
N TYR A 90 1.09 12.82 -14.61
CA TYR A 90 1.26 11.64 -15.47
C TYR A 90 1.16 10.37 -14.64
N LEU A 91 0.46 9.36 -15.18
CA LEU A 91 0.43 8.00 -14.67
C LEU A 91 0.96 7.07 -15.76
N PRO A 92 1.92 6.17 -15.46
CA PRO A 92 2.36 5.18 -16.43
C PRO A 92 1.22 4.25 -16.82
N ASP A 93 1.30 3.70 -18.03
CA ASP A 93 0.37 2.65 -18.45
C ASP A 93 0.64 1.35 -17.67
N LEU A 94 -0.32 0.97 -16.82
CA LEU A 94 -0.27 -0.23 -16.00
C LEU A 94 -1.13 -1.37 -16.57
N SER A 95 -1.72 -1.21 -17.76
CA SER A 95 -2.54 -2.22 -18.42
C SER A 95 -1.85 -3.59 -18.63
N PRO A 96 -0.50 -3.71 -18.73
CA PRO A 96 0.14 -5.03 -18.74
C PRO A 96 -0.16 -5.87 -17.47
N GLY A 97 -0.45 -5.19 -16.34
CA GLY A 97 -0.85 -5.83 -15.08
C GLY A 97 -2.28 -6.38 -15.08
N ASP A 98 -3.13 -6.02 -16.05
CA ASP A 98 -4.54 -6.41 -16.10
C ASP A 98 -4.75 -7.92 -16.05
N SER A 99 -3.87 -8.69 -16.71
CA SER A 99 -3.93 -10.15 -16.73
C SER A 99 -3.84 -10.78 -15.33
N LEU A 100 -3.21 -10.07 -14.38
CA LEU A 100 -3.09 -10.47 -12.99
C LEU A 100 -4.20 -9.85 -12.13
N MET A 101 -4.63 -8.62 -12.45
CA MET A 101 -5.61 -7.86 -11.66
C MET A 101 -7.06 -8.28 -11.91
N LYS A 102 -7.47 -8.48 -13.17
CA LYS A 102 -8.86 -8.80 -13.55
C LYS A 102 -9.41 -10.05 -12.86
N PRO A 103 -8.67 -11.19 -12.81
CA PRO A 103 -9.17 -12.38 -12.11
C PRO A 103 -9.42 -12.14 -10.61
N ALA A 104 -8.63 -11.26 -9.98
CA ALA A 104 -8.81 -10.89 -8.57
C ALA A 104 -10.01 -9.98 -8.36
N GLU A 105 -10.27 -9.04 -9.29
CA GLU A 105 -11.45 -8.17 -9.26
C GLU A 105 -12.74 -8.94 -9.48
N GLU A 106 -12.76 -9.80 -10.49
CA GLU A 106 -13.89 -10.68 -10.81
C GLU A 106 -14.19 -11.61 -9.64
N LEU A 107 -13.16 -12.24 -9.05
CA LEU A 107 -13.37 -13.07 -7.88
C LEU A 107 -13.90 -12.26 -6.69
N ALA A 108 -13.39 -11.05 -6.44
CA ALA A 108 -13.88 -10.21 -5.37
C ALA A 108 -15.34 -9.79 -5.57
N GLN A 109 -15.78 -9.63 -6.83
CA GLN A 109 -17.19 -9.38 -7.18
C GLN A 109 -18.08 -10.57 -6.81
N LEU A 110 -17.60 -11.81 -6.92
CA LEU A 110 -18.38 -12.99 -6.52
C LEU A 110 -18.56 -13.10 -4.99
N TRP A 111 -17.70 -12.45 -4.20
CA TRP A 111 -17.76 -12.49 -2.73
C TRP A 111 -18.62 -11.39 -2.11
N GLU A 112 -19.03 -10.36 -2.85
CA GLU A 112 -19.91 -9.30 -2.35
C GLU A 112 -21.40 -9.63 -2.45
N THR A 113 -21.77 -10.73 -3.11
CA THR A 113 -23.16 -11.11 -3.34
C THR A 113 -23.79 -11.76 -2.11
N GLU A 114 -25.10 -11.58 -1.92
CA GLU A 114 -25.85 -12.23 -0.84
C GLU A 114 -25.92 -13.76 -1.04
N GLU A 115 -26.15 -14.19 -2.28
CA GLU A 115 -26.11 -15.60 -2.67
C GLU A 115 -24.79 -15.89 -3.39
N LEU A 116 -23.95 -16.73 -2.76
CA LEU A 116 -22.65 -17.11 -3.31
C LEU A 116 -22.78 -18.20 -4.37
N ASP A 117 -22.32 -17.92 -5.59
CA ASP A 117 -22.06 -18.96 -6.59
C ASP A 117 -20.72 -19.65 -6.28
N MET A 118 -20.77 -20.63 -5.39
CA MET A 118 -19.58 -21.39 -4.99
C MET A 118 -18.91 -22.10 -6.18
N LYS A 119 -19.68 -22.48 -7.21
CA LYS A 119 -19.12 -23.13 -8.40
C LYS A 119 -18.27 -22.14 -9.20
N ALA A 120 -18.73 -20.91 -9.37
CA ALA A 120 -17.94 -19.85 -10.00
C ALA A 120 -16.71 -19.47 -9.17
N ILE A 121 -16.87 -19.36 -7.85
CA ILE A 121 -15.79 -19.03 -6.91
C ILE A 121 -14.68 -20.09 -6.93
N GLU A 122 -15.04 -21.37 -6.89
CA GLU A 122 -14.08 -22.49 -6.87
C GLU A 122 -13.42 -22.74 -8.23
N ALA A 123 -14.04 -22.28 -9.33
CA ALA A 123 -13.45 -22.34 -10.66
C ALA A 123 -12.22 -21.43 -10.80
N VAL A 124 -12.08 -20.39 -9.96
CA VAL A 124 -10.91 -19.52 -9.96
C VAL A 124 -9.74 -20.19 -9.24
N ALA A 125 -8.70 -20.56 -9.99
CA ALA A 125 -7.53 -21.28 -9.50
C ALA A 125 -6.57 -20.37 -8.69
N ILE A 126 -7.01 -19.85 -7.55
CA ILE A 126 -6.22 -18.93 -6.75
C ILE A 126 -4.91 -19.55 -6.24
N SER A 127 -4.79 -20.88 -6.19
CA SER A 127 -3.59 -21.60 -5.78
C SER A 127 -2.36 -21.23 -6.63
N THR A 128 -2.58 -20.82 -7.88
CA THR A 128 -1.53 -20.39 -8.81
C THR A 128 -1.05 -18.96 -8.58
N TRP A 129 -1.84 -18.15 -7.85
CA TRP A 129 -1.57 -16.73 -7.64
C TRP A 129 -0.36 -16.51 -6.75
N LYS A 130 0.45 -15.54 -7.14
CA LYS A 130 1.55 -15.03 -6.33
C LYS A 130 1.02 -14.16 -5.19
N THR A 131 1.85 -13.92 -4.19
CA THR A 131 1.47 -13.15 -2.99
C THR A 131 0.92 -11.77 -3.31
N TYR A 132 1.52 -11.04 -4.26
CA TYR A 132 1.05 -9.70 -4.63
C TYR A 132 -0.37 -9.72 -5.24
N GLN A 133 -0.73 -10.77 -5.97
CA GLN A 133 -2.07 -10.94 -6.53
C GLN A 133 -3.09 -11.31 -5.45
N LEU A 134 -2.69 -12.13 -4.46
CA LEU A 134 -3.52 -12.40 -3.27
C LEU A 134 -3.72 -11.14 -2.43
N VAL A 135 -2.68 -10.33 -2.27
CA VAL A 135 -2.74 -9.01 -1.63
C VAL A 135 -3.75 -8.12 -2.35
N TYR A 136 -3.64 -8.00 -3.69
CA TYR A 136 -4.57 -7.21 -4.49
C TYR A 136 -6.02 -7.70 -4.39
N PHE A 137 -6.23 -9.02 -4.44
CA PHE A 137 -7.54 -9.62 -4.19
C PHE A 137 -8.13 -9.19 -2.85
N LEU A 138 -7.35 -9.25 -1.77
CA LEU A 138 -7.81 -8.82 -0.45
C LEU A 138 -8.06 -7.32 -0.36
N ASP A 139 -7.29 -6.50 -1.07
CA ASP A 139 -7.56 -5.06 -1.17
C ASP A 139 -8.92 -4.81 -1.85
N LYS A 140 -9.28 -5.60 -2.87
CA LYS A 140 -10.61 -5.54 -3.50
C LYS A 140 -11.72 -6.02 -2.58
N ILE A 141 -11.51 -7.11 -1.84
CA ILE A 141 -12.46 -7.56 -0.81
C ILE A 141 -12.65 -6.50 0.27
N LEU A 142 -11.57 -5.84 0.70
CA LEU A 142 -11.62 -4.80 1.71
C LEU A 142 -12.39 -3.56 1.21
N GLN A 143 -12.23 -3.18 -0.05
CA GLN A 143 -13.01 -2.10 -0.69
C GLN A 143 -14.51 -2.43 -0.68
N LYS A 144 -14.87 -3.69 -0.95
CA LYS A 144 -16.25 -4.19 -0.99
C LYS A 144 -16.83 -4.48 0.40
N SER A 145 -16.01 -4.49 1.44
CA SER A 145 -16.46 -4.73 2.81
C SER A 145 -17.26 -3.54 3.38
N PRO A 146 -18.26 -3.76 4.25
CA PRO A 146 -18.66 -5.06 4.78
C PRO A 146 -19.38 -5.94 3.75
N LEU A 147 -19.01 -7.21 3.71
CA LEU A 147 -19.64 -8.26 2.91
C LEU A 147 -20.93 -8.73 3.60
N PRO A 148 -21.83 -9.40 2.86
CA PRO A 148 -23.02 -10.04 3.43
C PRO A 148 -22.70 -11.00 4.58
N PRO A 149 -23.62 -11.17 5.55
CA PRO A 149 -23.41 -12.05 6.70
C PRO A 149 -23.00 -13.46 6.31
N GLY A 150 -21.94 -13.99 6.92
CA GLY A 150 -21.41 -15.33 6.65
C GLY A 150 -20.37 -15.38 5.52
N ASN A 151 -20.30 -14.39 4.63
CA ASN A 151 -19.34 -14.41 3.52
C ASN A 151 -17.89 -14.36 3.99
N VAL A 152 -17.55 -13.57 5.01
CA VAL A 152 -16.17 -13.54 5.55
C VAL A 152 -15.76 -14.90 6.11
N LYS A 153 -16.66 -15.57 6.84
CA LYS A 153 -16.43 -16.93 7.35
C LYS A 153 -16.15 -17.88 6.20
N LYS A 154 -17.04 -17.88 5.19
CA LYS A 154 -16.92 -18.76 4.03
C LYS A 154 -15.65 -18.46 3.22
N LEU A 155 -15.27 -17.19 3.06
CA LEU A 155 -14.04 -16.77 2.40
C LEU A 155 -12.82 -17.31 3.14
N GLY A 156 -12.82 -17.21 4.47
CA GLY A 156 -11.76 -17.74 5.32
C GLY A 156 -11.62 -19.26 5.24
N GLU A 157 -12.74 -19.98 5.16
CA GLU A 157 -12.79 -21.45 4.99
C GLU A 157 -12.34 -21.89 3.59
N THR A 158 -12.75 -21.17 2.54
CA THR A 158 -12.37 -21.48 1.15
C THR A 158 -10.88 -21.22 0.91
N TYR A 159 -10.31 -20.20 1.56
CA TYR A 159 -8.92 -19.79 1.35
C TYR A 159 -8.07 -19.82 2.63
N PRO A 160 -7.80 -21.01 3.19
CA PRO A 160 -7.03 -21.14 4.43
C PRO A 160 -5.59 -20.63 4.29
N LYS A 161 -5.02 -20.65 3.08
CA LYS A 161 -3.70 -20.06 2.78
C LYS A 161 -3.63 -18.54 2.97
N ILE A 162 -4.79 -17.88 2.99
CA ILE A 162 -4.94 -16.45 3.28
C ILE A 162 -5.29 -16.29 4.75
N SER A 163 -6.41 -16.88 5.20
CA SER A 163 -6.96 -16.66 6.54
C SER A 163 -6.08 -17.17 7.68
N ASN A 164 -5.17 -18.11 7.40
CA ASN A 164 -4.18 -18.65 8.34
C ASN A 164 -2.73 -18.37 7.88
N SER A 165 -2.54 -17.40 6.98
CA SER A 165 -1.22 -17.08 6.43
C SER A 165 -0.26 -16.58 7.52
N GLN A 166 1.03 -16.90 7.36
CA GLN A 166 2.11 -16.28 8.14
C GLN A 166 2.75 -15.09 7.41
N ASN A 167 2.31 -14.79 6.19
CA ASN A 167 2.78 -13.62 5.44
C ASN A 167 2.15 -12.34 6.03
N ALA A 168 2.99 -11.41 6.50
CA ALA A 168 2.53 -10.20 7.18
C ALA A 168 1.62 -9.31 6.33
N GLU A 169 1.83 -9.21 5.01
CA GLU A 169 0.99 -8.40 4.12
C GLU A 169 -0.41 -9.00 3.97
N LEU A 170 -0.52 -10.34 3.96
CA LEU A 170 -1.81 -11.05 3.94
C LEU A 170 -2.50 -10.97 5.30
N ARG A 171 -1.76 -11.13 6.41
CA ARG A 171 -2.29 -11.01 7.77
C ARG A 171 -2.85 -9.61 8.05
N LEU A 172 -2.15 -8.57 7.60
CA LEU A 172 -2.63 -7.18 7.70
C LEU A 172 -3.99 -7.01 7.03
N ARG A 173 -4.09 -7.40 5.75
CA ARG A 173 -5.31 -7.23 4.95
C ARG A 173 -6.45 -8.11 5.45
N TRP A 174 -6.15 -9.34 5.84
CA TRP A 174 -7.13 -10.20 6.51
C TRP A 174 -7.65 -9.55 7.79
N GLY A 175 -6.76 -9.01 8.63
CA GLY A 175 -7.16 -8.30 9.85
C GLY A 175 -8.05 -7.09 9.57
N HIS A 176 -7.74 -6.30 8.53
CA HIS A 176 -8.61 -5.21 8.09
C HIS A 176 -10.00 -5.70 7.64
N ILE A 177 -10.06 -6.79 6.87
CA ILE A 177 -11.33 -7.39 6.43
C ILE A 177 -12.12 -7.84 7.66
N VAL A 178 -11.50 -8.60 8.57
CA VAL A 178 -12.11 -9.08 9.81
C VAL A 178 -12.70 -7.94 10.62
N LEU A 179 -11.93 -6.85 10.83
CA LEU A 179 -12.37 -5.69 11.60
C LEU A 179 -13.48 -4.90 10.90
N LYS A 180 -13.35 -4.65 9.59
CA LYS A 180 -14.33 -3.89 8.81
C LYS A 180 -15.69 -4.62 8.69
N ASN A 181 -15.68 -5.94 8.83
CA ASN A 181 -16.87 -6.79 8.84
C ASN A 181 -17.35 -7.16 10.26
N ASP A 182 -16.68 -6.69 11.32
CA ASP A 182 -16.91 -7.10 12.72
C ASP A 182 -16.98 -8.63 12.90
N TYR A 183 -16.14 -9.39 12.19
CA TYR A 183 -16.11 -10.85 12.26
C TYR A 183 -15.35 -11.32 13.51
N GLN A 184 -16.04 -11.27 14.65
CA GLN A 184 -15.45 -11.47 15.98
C GLN A 184 -14.78 -12.84 16.18
N GLU A 185 -15.20 -13.89 15.46
CA GLU A 185 -14.57 -15.23 15.52
C GLU A 185 -13.07 -15.17 15.19
N ASP A 186 -12.61 -14.22 14.37
CA ASP A 186 -11.21 -14.06 13.97
C ASP A 186 -10.48 -12.89 14.64
N PHE A 187 -11.09 -12.20 15.62
CA PHE A 187 -10.43 -11.10 16.35
C PHE A 187 -9.14 -11.54 17.05
N TRP A 188 -9.07 -12.80 17.49
CA TRP A 188 -7.86 -13.36 18.08
C TRP A 188 -6.68 -13.39 17.10
N LYS A 189 -6.92 -13.53 15.79
CA LYS A 189 -5.85 -13.50 14.77
C LYS A 189 -5.26 -12.10 14.60
N VAL A 190 -6.10 -11.07 14.73
CA VAL A 190 -5.65 -9.66 14.74
C VAL A 190 -4.77 -9.41 15.96
N LYS A 191 -5.21 -9.85 17.15
CA LYS A 191 -4.42 -9.76 18.38
C LYS A 191 -3.10 -10.50 18.27
N GLU A 192 -3.11 -11.76 17.84
CA GLU A 192 -1.91 -12.58 17.67
C GLU A 192 -0.92 -11.93 16.69
N PHE A 193 -1.41 -11.32 15.60
CA PHE A 193 -0.55 -10.59 14.67
C PHE A 193 0.11 -9.36 15.33
N LEU A 194 -0.65 -8.55 16.08
CA LEU A 194 -0.14 -7.38 16.80
C LEU A 194 0.82 -7.76 17.95
N HIS A 195 0.70 -8.96 18.51
CA HIS A 195 1.66 -9.48 19.49
C HIS A 195 2.98 -9.93 18.86
N SER A 196 2.98 -10.32 17.57
CA SER A 196 4.16 -10.89 16.93
C SER A 196 5.15 -9.88 16.35
N GLN A 197 4.76 -8.60 16.20
CA GLN A 197 5.58 -7.58 15.56
C GLN A 197 5.16 -6.16 15.99
N GLY A 198 6.01 -5.15 15.72
CA GLY A 198 5.75 -3.74 16.04
C GLY A 198 5.97 -2.78 14.87
N LYS A 199 5.95 -3.24 13.62
CA LYS A 199 6.19 -2.39 12.44
C LYS A 199 5.03 -1.41 12.29
N GLN A 200 5.31 -0.11 12.17
CA GLN A 200 4.29 0.94 12.04
C GLN A 200 3.33 0.68 10.87
N LYS A 201 3.86 0.26 9.71
CA LYS A 201 3.09 -0.11 8.51
C LYS A 201 1.94 -1.09 8.78
N TYR A 202 2.11 -2.00 9.75
CA TYR A 202 1.11 -3.02 10.08
C TYR A 202 0.29 -2.66 11.31
N THR A 203 0.97 -2.07 12.29
CA THR A 203 0.41 -1.81 13.62
C THR A 203 -0.60 -0.66 13.58
N LEU A 204 -0.22 0.51 13.03
CA LEU A 204 -1.06 1.70 13.09
C LEU A 204 -2.40 1.53 12.33
N PRO A 205 -2.43 0.97 11.11
CA PRO A 205 -3.69 0.79 10.39
C PRO A 205 -4.69 -0.11 11.13
N LEU A 206 -4.21 -1.18 11.79
CA LEU A 206 -5.07 -2.07 12.58
C LEU A 206 -5.62 -1.40 13.84
N TYR A 207 -4.81 -0.58 14.52
CA TYR A 207 -5.30 0.20 15.67
C TYR A 207 -6.36 1.22 15.26
N HIS A 208 -6.16 1.93 14.14
CA HIS A 208 -7.18 2.82 13.58
C HIS A 208 -8.46 2.05 13.24
N ALA A 209 -8.34 0.90 12.56
CA ALA A 209 -9.48 0.07 12.19
C ALA A 209 -10.25 -0.45 13.42
N MET A 210 -9.54 -0.91 14.46
CA MET A 210 -10.17 -1.34 15.72
C MET A 210 -10.87 -0.20 16.44
N MET A 211 -10.24 0.98 16.53
CA MET A 211 -10.80 2.14 17.23
C MET A 211 -12.00 2.75 16.50
N ALA A 212 -12.06 2.65 15.17
CA ALA A 212 -13.21 3.05 14.37
C ALA A 212 -14.34 2.00 14.35
N GLY A 213 -14.08 0.78 14.84
CA GLY A 213 -15.01 -0.35 14.81
C GLY A 213 -15.95 -0.42 16.03
N SER A 214 -16.49 -1.62 16.24
CA SER A 214 -17.41 -1.93 17.35
C SER A 214 -16.77 -1.71 18.73
N LYS A 215 -17.60 -1.65 19.78
CA LYS A 215 -17.09 -1.58 21.17
C LYS A 215 -16.17 -2.77 21.51
N VAL A 216 -16.45 -3.94 20.95
CA VAL A 216 -15.60 -5.13 21.12
C VAL A 216 -14.23 -4.91 20.49
N ALA A 217 -14.18 -4.35 19.27
CA ALA A 217 -12.92 -4.01 18.60
C ALA A 217 -12.13 -2.92 19.35
N GLN A 218 -12.79 -1.91 19.89
CA GLN A 218 -12.15 -0.87 20.71
C GLN A 218 -11.55 -1.45 22.00
N THR A 219 -12.26 -2.38 22.66
CA THR A 219 -11.73 -3.09 23.82
C THR A 219 -10.53 -3.95 23.44
N LEU A 220 -10.61 -4.69 22.32
CA LEU A 220 -9.50 -5.47 21.78
C LEU A 220 -8.26 -4.60 21.56
N ALA A 221 -8.40 -3.41 20.99
CA ALA A 221 -7.30 -2.46 20.82
C ALA A 221 -6.66 -2.10 22.16
N LYS A 222 -7.46 -1.66 23.14
CA LYS A 222 -6.98 -1.23 24.46
C LYS A 222 -6.23 -2.35 25.19
N GLU A 223 -6.81 -3.55 25.22
CA GLU A 223 -6.20 -4.71 25.87
C GLU A 223 -4.92 -5.15 25.15
N THR A 224 -4.94 -5.21 23.81
CA THR A 224 -3.78 -5.60 23.03
C THR A 224 -2.64 -4.61 23.22
N PHE A 225 -2.93 -3.30 23.22
CA PHE A 225 -1.92 -2.28 23.44
C PHE A 225 -1.32 -2.35 24.85
N ALA A 226 -2.15 -2.52 25.88
CA ALA A 226 -1.66 -2.67 27.25
C ALA A 226 -0.69 -3.86 27.39
N ALA A 227 -0.95 -4.96 26.65
CA ALA A 227 -0.10 -6.15 26.67
C ALA A 227 1.20 -6.01 25.86
N THR A 228 1.18 -5.27 24.74
CA THR A 228 2.32 -5.18 23.82
C THR A 228 3.18 -3.93 24.02
N ALA A 229 2.66 -2.86 24.64
CA ALA A 229 3.36 -1.59 24.82
C ALA A 229 4.79 -1.71 25.40
N PRO A 230 5.07 -2.57 26.41
CA PRO A 230 6.43 -2.72 26.95
C PRO A 230 7.46 -3.30 25.96
N GLN A 231 7.00 -3.94 24.88
CA GLN A 231 7.84 -4.61 23.89
C GLN A 231 7.99 -3.79 22.59
N LEU A 232 7.19 -2.74 22.42
CA LEU A 232 7.19 -1.90 21.23
C LEU A 232 8.26 -0.80 21.32
N HIS A 233 8.74 -0.36 20.16
CA HIS A 233 9.59 0.83 20.07
C HIS A 233 8.81 2.07 20.55
N SER A 234 9.49 3.00 21.23
CA SER A 234 8.88 4.20 21.84
C SER A 234 8.01 5.01 20.86
N ASN A 235 8.47 5.20 19.62
CA ASN A 235 7.70 5.93 18.60
C ASN A 235 6.38 5.21 18.29
N VAL A 236 6.38 3.87 18.20
CA VAL A 236 5.16 3.08 17.94
C VAL A 236 4.21 3.20 19.13
N VAL A 237 4.72 3.14 20.36
CA VAL A 237 3.94 3.36 21.58
C VAL A 237 3.26 4.73 21.55
N ASN A 238 4.01 5.78 21.21
CA ASN A 238 3.47 7.15 21.14
C ASN A 238 2.36 7.27 20.11
N TYR A 239 2.54 6.74 18.90
CA TYR A 239 1.52 6.78 17.85
C TYR A 239 0.27 5.98 18.24
N VAL A 240 0.43 4.75 18.73
CA VAL A 240 -0.73 3.93 19.15
C VAL A 240 -1.46 4.56 20.33
N GLN A 241 -0.74 5.16 21.29
CA GLN A 241 -1.34 5.87 22.42
C GLN A 241 -2.25 7.01 21.96
N GLN A 242 -1.84 7.77 20.92
CA GLN A 242 -2.65 8.84 20.34
C GLN A 242 -3.92 8.31 19.66
N ILE A 243 -3.87 7.10 19.07
CA ILE A 243 -5.03 6.44 18.45
C ILE A 243 -6.02 5.94 19.52
N VAL A 244 -5.50 5.30 20.58
CA VAL A 244 -6.33 4.63 21.59
C VAL A 244 -6.89 5.59 22.65
N ALA A 245 -6.18 6.67 22.95
CA ALA A 245 -6.64 7.73 23.84
C ALA A 245 -6.23 9.11 23.28
N PRO A 246 -6.99 9.66 22.33
CA PRO A 246 -6.74 10.99 21.78
C PRO A 246 -6.82 12.04 22.90
N LYS A 247 -5.85 12.97 22.95
CA LYS A 247 -5.92 14.08 23.90
C LYS A 247 -7.14 14.96 23.57
N GLY A 248 -8.15 14.97 24.43
CA GLY A 248 -9.32 15.85 24.31
C GLY A 248 -10.69 15.17 24.15
N SER A 249 -10.78 13.84 24.28
CA SER A 249 -12.05 13.09 24.40
C SER A 249 -12.54 12.99 25.84
#